data_AF-A0ABD3GPZ9-F1
#
_entry.id   AF-A0ABD3GPZ9-F1
#
_cell.length_a   1.000
_cell.length_b   1.000
_cell.length_c   1.000
_cell.angle_alpha   90.00
_cell.angle_beta   90.00
_cell.angle_gamma   90.00
#
_symmetry.space_group_name_H-M   'P 1'
#
loop_
_entity.id
_entity.type
_entity.pdbx_description
1 polymer ?
#
loop_
_entity_poly.entity_id
_entity_poly.type
_entity_poly.pdbx_seq_one_letter_code
_entity_poly.pdbx_strand_id
1 'polypeptide(L)'
;MAIKKIVAVTGANGYVASWLVKVLLEQGYHMRGTVRNPDDTAKVGHLLELPGAKERLTLHKADLLEEGAFDDIFTGVEGVFHLAQPTRLGPDEDREKDMVHPAVQGTIDVLSSAAKARTVKRVVYTSSHGILSMSEAATFPEDSHVVVDESW
;
A
#
# COMPACT_ATOMS: atom_id res chain seq x y z
N MET A 1 23.76 7.27 -15.64
CA MET A 1 23.01 7.24 -14.37
C MET A 1 22.65 5.80 -14.05
N ALA A 2 22.82 5.35 -12.81
CA ALA A 2 22.38 4.01 -12.43
C ALA A 2 20.85 3.94 -12.47
N ILE A 3 20.29 2.87 -13.05
CA ILE A 3 18.85 2.60 -12.99
C ILE A 3 18.47 2.48 -11.51
N LYS A 4 17.58 3.35 -11.02
CA LYS A 4 17.08 3.21 -9.65
C LYS A 4 16.12 2.03 -9.55
N LYS A 5 16.06 1.47 -8.35
CA LYS A 5 15.33 0.26 -7.98
C LYS A 5 13.84 0.35 -8.32
N ILE A 6 13.20 -0.81 -8.49
CA ILE A 6 11.75 -0.91 -8.68
C ILE A 6 11.09 -0.99 -7.30
N VAL A 7 10.10 -0.13 -7.04
CA VAL A 7 9.28 -0.17 -5.82
C VAL A 7 7.79 -0.23 -6.18
N ALA A 8 6.99 -0.80 -5.30
CA ALA A 8 5.53 -0.90 -5.47
C ALA A 8 4.78 -0.05 -4.45
N VAL A 9 3.66 0.55 -4.86
CA VAL A 9 2.75 1.30 -3.99
C VAL A 9 1.34 0.73 -4.19
N THR A 10 0.76 0.16 -3.13
CA THR A 10 -0.61 -0.34 -3.20
C THR A 10 -1.60 0.81 -3.05
N GLY A 11 -2.70 0.82 -3.82
CA GLY A 11 -3.70 1.89 -3.72
C GLY A 11 -3.16 3.23 -4.19
N ALA A 12 -2.40 3.21 -5.28
CA ALA A 12 -1.61 4.34 -5.78
C ALA A 12 -2.42 5.60 -6.08
N ASN A 13 -3.72 5.46 -6.37
CA ASN A 13 -4.65 6.56 -6.62
C ASN A 13 -5.29 7.15 -5.34
N GLY A 14 -4.88 6.68 -4.17
CA GLY A 14 -5.28 7.25 -2.88
C GLY A 14 -4.62 8.60 -2.61
N TYR A 15 -5.19 9.36 -1.68
CA TYR A 15 -4.72 10.72 -1.37
C TYR A 15 -3.24 10.78 -0.99
N VAL A 16 -2.81 10.03 0.03
CA VAL A 16 -1.39 9.99 0.45
C VAL A 16 -0.52 9.27 -0.58
N ALA A 17 -1.06 8.21 -1.19
CA ALA A 17 -0.33 7.36 -2.12
C ALA A 17 0.08 8.11 -3.40
N SER A 18 -0.77 8.97 -3.95
CA SER A 18 -0.46 9.72 -5.17
C SER A 18 0.70 10.71 -4.97
N TRP A 19 0.77 11.36 -3.80
CA TRP A 19 1.90 12.20 -3.41
C TRP A 19 3.19 11.38 -3.21
N LEU A 20 3.08 10.20 -2.59
CA LEU A 20 4.23 9.30 -2.47
C LEU A 20 4.75 8.86 -3.84
N VAL A 21 3.85 8.50 -4.77
CA VAL A 21 4.20 8.16 -6.16
C VAL A 21 4.93 9.32 -6.83
N LYS A 22 4.42 10.56 -6.71
CA LYS A 22 5.08 11.76 -7.23
C LYS A 22 6.51 11.89 -6.70
N VAL A 23 6.70 11.82 -5.39
CA VAL A 23 8.03 11.95 -4.77
C VAL A 23 8.97 10.83 -5.21
N LEU A 24 8.50 9.58 -5.29
CA LEU A 24 9.33 8.47 -5.75
C LEU A 24 9.75 8.63 -7.22
N LEU A 25 8.87 9.11 -8.09
CA LEU A 25 9.18 9.43 -9.49
C LEU A 25 10.19 10.56 -9.63
N GLU A 26 10.07 11.62 -8.81
CA GLU A 26 11.03 12.74 -8.72
C GLU A 26 12.40 12.28 -8.24
N GLN A 27 12.43 11.31 -7.33
CA GLN A 27 13.66 10.66 -6.86
C GLN A 27 14.25 9.66 -7.87
N GLY A 28 13.58 9.45 -9.01
CA GLY A 28 14.04 8.63 -10.12
C GLY A 28 13.72 7.14 -10.02
N TYR A 29 12.90 6.70 -9.05
CA TYR A 29 12.52 5.29 -8.93
C TYR A 29 11.62 4.82 -10.08
N HIS A 30 11.70 3.52 -10.39
CA HIS A 30 10.69 2.85 -11.21
C HIS A 30 9.56 2.34 -10.29
N MET A 31 8.33 2.60 -10.70
CA MET A 31 7.13 2.47 -9.88
C MET A 31 6.14 1.48 -10.48
N ARG A 32 5.67 0.56 -9.64
CA ARG A 32 4.46 -0.25 -9.89
C ARG A 32 3.36 0.22 -8.93
N GLY A 33 2.41 0.99 -9.46
CA GLY A 33 1.25 1.44 -8.69
C GLY A 33 0.11 0.46 -8.85
N THR A 34 -0.50 0.00 -7.76
CA THR A 34 -1.71 -0.83 -7.86
C THR A 34 -2.97 0.00 -7.67
N VAL A 35 -3.98 -0.28 -8.49
CA VAL A 35 -5.31 0.32 -8.43
C VAL A 35 -6.35 -0.75 -8.76
N ARG A 36 -7.60 -0.58 -8.34
CA ARG A 36 -8.67 -1.55 -8.66
C ARG A 36 -9.06 -1.56 -10.13
N ASN A 37 -8.98 -0.41 -10.79
CA ASN A 37 -9.24 -0.28 -12.22
C ASN A 37 -8.24 0.69 -12.88
N PRO A 38 -7.20 0.18 -13.58
CA PRO A 38 -6.24 1.01 -14.31
C PRO A 38 -6.85 1.80 -15.47
N ASP A 39 -8.00 1.35 -15.99
CA ASP A 39 -8.68 1.98 -17.15
C ASP A 39 -9.62 3.11 -16.73
N ASP A 40 -9.85 3.31 -15.42
CA ASP A 40 -10.64 4.43 -14.89
C ASP A 40 -9.80 5.71 -14.88
N THR A 41 -9.81 6.42 -16.01
CA THR A 41 -9.03 7.66 -16.20
C THR A 41 -9.40 8.75 -15.21
N ALA A 42 -10.63 8.79 -14.70
CA ALA A 42 -11.02 9.75 -13.67
C ALA A 42 -10.29 9.47 -12.34
N LYS A 43 -10.01 8.20 -12.05
CA LYS A 43 -9.28 7.77 -10.85
C LYS A 43 -7.76 7.75 -11.03
N VAL A 44 -7.24 7.57 -12.25
CA VAL A 44 -5.78 7.40 -12.45
C VAL A 44 -5.11 8.52 -13.24
N GLY A 45 -5.87 9.41 -13.89
CA GLY A 45 -5.32 10.46 -14.76
C GLY A 45 -4.27 11.32 -14.06
N HIS A 46 -4.55 11.71 -12.82
CA HIS A 46 -3.62 12.50 -12.00
C HIS A 46 -2.26 11.82 -11.75
N LEU A 47 -2.17 10.48 -11.80
CA LEU A 47 -0.91 9.74 -11.68
C LEU A 47 -0.14 9.72 -13.00
N LEU A 48 -0.86 9.55 -14.11
CA LEU A 48 -0.29 9.47 -15.46
C LEU A 48 0.25 10.82 -15.95
N GLU A 49 -0.25 11.92 -15.38
CA GLU A 49 0.21 13.29 -15.65
C GLU A 49 1.45 13.68 -14.84
N LEU A 50 1.90 12.86 -13.87
CA LEU A 50 3.08 13.17 -13.06
C LEU A 50 4.36 13.20 -13.92
N PRO A 51 5.31 14.13 -13.64
CA PRO A 51 6.60 14.13 -14.30
C PRO A 51 7.34 12.79 -14.15
N GLY A 52 7.71 12.18 -15.28
CA GLY A 52 8.39 10.87 -15.30
C GLY A 52 7.47 9.65 -15.27
N ALA A 53 6.15 9.83 -15.18
CA ALA A 53 5.21 8.71 -15.16
C ALA A 53 5.25 7.89 -16.44
N LYS A 54 5.35 8.53 -17.61
CA LYS A 54 5.38 7.85 -18.92
C LYS A 54 6.52 6.84 -19.04
N GLU A 55 7.67 7.13 -18.41
CA GLU A 55 8.86 6.29 -18.50
C GLU A 55 9.01 5.33 -17.31
N ARG A 56 8.48 5.70 -16.13
CA ARG A 56 8.80 5.02 -14.87
C ARG A 56 7.59 4.58 -14.05
N LEU A 57 6.36 4.90 -14.44
CA LEU A 57 5.15 4.43 -13.77
C LEU A 57 4.43 3.37 -14.62
N THR A 58 4.12 2.24 -13.99
CA THR A 58 3.18 1.25 -14.54
C THR A 58 2.05 1.06 -13.54
N LEU A 59 0.81 1.07 -14.04
CA LEU A 59 -0.38 0.81 -13.24
C LEU A 59 -0.81 -0.64 -13.42
N HIS A 60 -1.09 -1.31 -12.31
CA HIS A 60 -1.47 -2.71 -12.27
C HIS A 60 -2.83 -2.86 -11.58
N LYS A 61 -3.69 -3.72 -12.10
CA LYS A 61 -4.94 -4.06 -11.45
C LYS A 61 -4.62 -4.94 -10.23
N ALA A 62 -5.08 -4.55 -9.05
CA ALA A 62 -5.10 -5.41 -7.86
C ALA A 62 -6.20 -4.97 -6.90
N ASP A 63 -6.82 -5.95 -6.24
CA ASP A 63 -7.76 -5.75 -5.15
C ASP A 63 -7.23 -6.47 -3.90
N LEU A 64 -7.46 -5.89 -2.72
CA LEU A 64 -7.06 -6.51 -1.44
C LEU A 64 -7.88 -7.77 -1.11
N LEU A 65 -9.03 -7.92 -1.75
CA LEU A 65 -9.92 -9.07 -1.57
C LEU A 65 -9.59 -10.24 -2.49
N GLU A 66 -8.68 -10.06 -3.44
CA GLU A 66 -8.27 -11.09 -4.39
C GLU A 66 -6.94 -11.69 -3.95
N GLU A 67 -6.96 -12.93 -3.46
CA GLU A 67 -5.75 -13.66 -3.03
C GLU A 67 -4.74 -13.77 -4.18
N GLY A 68 -3.47 -13.48 -3.91
CA GLY A 68 -2.42 -13.46 -4.93
C GLY A 68 -2.48 -12.25 -5.86
N ALA A 69 -3.35 -11.28 -5.56
CA ALA A 69 -3.48 -9.93 -6.15
C ALA A 69 -2.15 -9.30 -6.59
N PHE A 70 -1.12 -9.52 -5.76
CA PHE A 70 0.14 -8.80 -5.81
C PHE A 70 1.34 -9.68 -6.18
N ASP A 71 1.17 -10.99 -6.36
CA ASP A 71 2.26 -11.96 -6.55
C ASP A 71 3.14 -11.59 -7.77
N ASP A 72 2.52 -11.43 -8.94
CA ASP A 72 3.23 -11.05 -10.18
C ASP A 72 3.74 -9.61 -10.11
N ILE A 73 2.95 -8.71 -9.50
CA ILE A 73 3.26 -7.29 -9.39
C ILE A 73 4.52 -7.08 -8.55
N PHE A 74 4.76 -7.91 -7.54
CA PHE A 74 5.91 -7.78 -6.65
C PHE A 74 7.17 -8.49 -7.14
N THR A 75 7.08 -9.28 -8.22
CA THR A 75 8.25 -9.94 -8.81
C THR A 75 9.29 -8.91 -9.29
N GLY A 76 10.50 -8.93 -8.71
CA GLY A 76 11.58 -7.99 -9.04
C GLY A 76 11.47 -6.62 -8.34
N VAL A 77 10.46 -6.43 -7.48
CA VAL A 77 10.33 -5.24 -6.63
C VAL A 77 11.27 -5.36 -5.43
N GLU A 78 11.95 -4.27 -5.06
CA GLU A 78 12.86 -4.23 -3.90
C GLU A 78 12.21 -3.63 -2.64
N GLY A 79 11.13 -2.87 -2.79
CA GLY A 79 10.41 -2.26 -1.67
C GLY A 79 8.93 -2.10 -1.95
N VAL A 80 8.10 -2.33 -0.94
CA VAL A 80 6.64 -2.21 -1.02
C VAL A 80 6.16 -1.17 -0.03
N PHE A 81 5.35 -0.23 -0.49
CA PHE A 81 4.61 0.71 0.34
C PHE A 81 3.14 0.31 0.33
N HIS A 82 2.66 -0.21 1.45
CA HIS A 82 1.28 -0.65 1.61
C HIS A 82 0.43 0.49 2.20
N LEU A 83 -0.33 1.15 1.32
CA LEU A 83 -1.26 2.24 1.63
C LEU A 83 -2.73 1.90 1.30
N ALA A 84 -2.97 0.78 0.62
CA ALA A 84 -4.32 0.36 0.29
C ALA A 84 -5.03 -0.06 1.57
N GLN A 85 -6.23 0.47 1.79
CA GLN A 85 -7.10 0.15 2.91
C GLN A 85 -8.56 0.18 2.42
N PRO A 86 -9.42 -0.70 2.95
CA PRO A 86 -10.86 -0.59 2.74
C PRO A 86 -11.37 0.69 3.42
N THR A 87 -12.07 1.53 2.66
CA THR A 87 -12.67 2.76 3.17
C THR A 87 -14.19 2.61 3.18
N ARG A 88 -14.86 3.10 4.24
CA ARG A 88 -16.33 3.12 4.26
C ARG A 88 -16.88 3.91 3.09
N LEU A 89 -17.84 3.35 2.37
CA LEU A 89 -18.56 4.04 1.30
C LEU A 89 -20.01 4.39 1.70
N GLY A 90 -20.55 3.82 2.79
CA GLY A 90 -21.93 4.10 3.20
C GLY A 90 -22.27 3.73 4.66
N PRO A 91 -23.46 4.16 5.13
CA PRO A 91 -23.95 3.87 6.48
C PRO A 91 -24.37 2.41 6.68
N ASP A 92 -24.66 1.69 5.60
CA ASP A 92 -25.19 0.32 5.62
C ASP A 92 -24.11 -0.76 5.60
N GLU A 93 -22.83 -0.38 5.61
CA GLU A 93 -21.70 -1.33 5.60
C GLU A 93 -21.43 -1.92 6.99
N ASP A 94 -21.30 -3.24 7.04
CA ASP A 94 -20.93 -3.98 8.25
C ASP A 94 -19.44 -3.76 8.54
N ARG A 95 -19.13 -3.25 9.74
CA ARG A 95 -17.76 -2.91 10.11
C ARG A 95 -16.81 -4.11 10.03
N GLU A 96 -17.24 -5.26 10.56
CA GLU A 96 -16.37 -6.42 10.65
C GLU A 96 -16.16 -7.04 9.29
N LYS A 97 -17.27 -7.28 8.58
CA LYS A 97 -17.26 -7.94 7.27
C LYS A 97 -16.67 -7.07 6.17
N ASP A 98 -17.00 -5.77 6.13
CA ASP A 98 -16.70 -4.91 4.98
C ASP A 98 -15.46 -4.03 5.22
N MET A 99 -14.92 -3.98 6.45
CA MET A 99 -13.68 -3.24 6.73
C MET A 99 -12.61 -4.08 7.45
N VAL A 100 -12.92 -4.67 8.61
CA VAL A 100 -11.90 -5.30 9.45
C VAL A 100 -11.33 -6.53 8.76
N HIS A 101 -12.19 -7.46 8.33
CA HIS A 101 -11.75 -8.66 7.63
C HIS A 101 -10.99 -8.34 6.34
N PRO A 102 -11.47 -7.46 5.44
CA PRO A 102 -10.74 -7.03 4.25
C PRO A 102 -9.38 -6.37 4.55
N ALA A 103 -9.31 -5.53 5.60
CA ALA A 103 -8.07 -4.87 5.96
C ALA A 103 -7.02 -5.90 6.44
N VAL A 104 -7.42 -6.80 7.34
CA VAL A 104 -6.52 -7.83 7.89
C VAL A 104 -6.09 -8.80 6.79
N GLN A 105 -7.04 -9.36 6.04
CA GLN A 105 -6.73 -10.36 5.02
C GLN A 105 -5.94 -9.75 3.86
N GLY A 106 -6.29 -8.54 3.43
CA GLY A 106 -5.56 -7.83 2.39
C GLY A 106 -4.13 -7.49 2.80
N THR A 107 -3.90 -7.07 4.04
CA THR A 107 -2.53 -6.84 4.54
C THR A 107 -1.74 -8.15 4.61
N ILE A 108 -2.35 -9.26 5.04
CA ILE A 108 -1.71 -10.59 5.04
C ILE A 108 -1.32 -11.00 3.61
N ASP A 109 -2.20 -10.80 2.63
CA ASP A 109 -1.94 -11.15 1.24
C ASP A 109 -0.80 -10.32 0.64
N VAL A 110 -0.77 -9.01 0.91
CA VAL A 110 0.33 -8.12 0.51
C VAL A 110 1.66 -8.58 1.10
N LEU A 111 1.70 -8.90 2.40
CA LEU A 111 2.91 -9.39 3.06
C LEU A 111 3.35 -10.75 2.52
N SER A 112 2.40 -11.65 2.25
CA SER A 112 2.66 -12.97 1.70
C SER A 112 3.23 -12.88 0.29
N SER A 113 2.63 -12.03 -0.57
CA SER A 113 3.12 -11.73 -1.92
C SER A 113 4.52 -11.14 -1.89
N ALA A 114 4.79 -10.21 -0.96
CA ALA A 114 6.10 -9.60 -0.81
C ALA A 114 7.17 -10.63 -0.39
N ALA A 115 6.83 -11.55 0.51
CA ALA A 115 7.71 -12.64 0.93
C ALA A 115 7.98 -13.63 -0.22
N LYS A 116 6.94 -14.00 -0.99
CA LYS A 116 7.06 -14.90 -2.16
C LYS A 116 7.99 -14.34 -3.23
N ALA A 117 7.98 -13.02 -3.45
CA ALA A 117 8.80 -12.38 -4.48
C ALA A 117 10.32 -12.52 -4.25
N ARG A 118 10.77 -12.76 -3.01
CA ARG A 118 12.19 -12.90 -2.58
C ARG A 118 13.12 -11.70 -2.86
N THR A 119 12.71 -10.75 -3.68
CA THR A 119 13.46 -9.53 -4.01
C THR A 119 13.10 -8.36 -3.09
N VAL A 120 11.93 -8.41 -2.44
CA VAL A 120 11.47 -7.35 -1.54
C VAL A 120 12.31 -7.35 -0.27
N LYS A 121 12.99 -6.24 -0.01
CA LYS A 121 13.89 -6.06 1.15
C LYS A 121 13.21 -5.40 2.32
N ARG A 122 12.14 -4.64 2.06
CA ARG A 122 11.38 -3.91 3.08
C ARG A 122 9.95 -3.66 2.63
N VAL A 123 9.03 -3.86 3.55
CA VAL A 123 7.65 -3.38 3.45
C VAL A 123 7.48 -2.22 4.41
N VAL A 124 6.90 -1.11 3.92
CA VAL A 124 6.49 0.03 4.73
C VAL A 124 4.96 0.02 4.75
N TYR A 125 4.39 -0.17 5.94
CA TYR A 125 2.95 -0.17 6.15
C TYR A 125 2.49 1.18 6.69
N THR A 126 1.53 1.81 6.02
CA THR A 126 0.93 3.04 6.51
C THR A 126 -0.23 2.70 7.45
N SER A 127 0.08 2.73 8.74
CA SER A 127 -0.91 2.58 9.81
C SER A 127 -1.69 3.90 10.03
N SER A 128 -2.46 3.97 11.12
CA SER A 128 -3.25 5.14 11.50
C SER A 128 -3.06 5.47 12.97
N HIS A 129 -3.12 6.76 13.33
CA HIS A 129 -3.19 7.21 14.72
C HIS A 129 -4.34 6.55 15.49
N GLY A 130 -5.41 6.12 14.80
CA GLY A 130 -6.54 5.42 15.41
C GLY A 130 -6.17 4.16 16.19
N ILE A 131 -5.05 3.49 15.86
CA ILE A 131 -4.61 2.31 16.61
C ILE A 131 -4.09 2.65 18.01
N LEU A 132 -3.58 3.87 18.21
CA LEU A 132 -3.07 4.34 19.49
C LEU A 132 -4.18 4.96 20.33
N SER A 133 -5.05 5.76 19.72
CA SER A 133 -6.13 6.46 20.43
C SER A 133 -7.24 5.52 20.93
N MET A 134 -7.38 4.32 20.35
CA MET A 134 -8.29 3.29 20.86
C MET A 134 -7.66 2.40 21.95
N SER A 135 -6.38 2.59 22.28
CA SER A 135 -5.64 1.73 23.21
C SER A 135 -5.78 2.10 24.69
N GLU A 136 -6.41 3.23 25.05
CA GLU A 136 -6.73 3.50 26.47
C GLU A 136 -7.68 2.44 27.07
N ALA A 137 -8.33 1.63 26.23
CA ALA A 137 -9.12 0.46 26.63
C ALA A 137 -8.43 -0.90 26.37
N ALA A 138 -7.25 -0.93 25.73
CA ALA A 138 -6.53 -2.14 25.38
C ALA A 138 -5.32 -2.31 26.31
N THR A 139 -5.47 -3.14 27.34
CA THR A 139 -4.33 -3.67 28.09
C THR A 139 -3.47 -4.50 27.16
N PHE A 140 -2.30 -3.99 26.78
CA PHE A 140 -1.28 -4.80 26.14
C PHE A 140 -0.86 -5.90 27.13
N PRO A 141 -0.72 -7.17 26.71
CA PRO A 141 -0.16 -8.21 27.56
C PRO A 141 1.23 -7.78 28.06
N GLU A 142 1.56 -8.07 29.32
CA GLU A 142 2.85 -7.67 29.94
C GLU A 142 4.08 -8.15 29.14
N ASP A 143 3.93 -9.23 28.36
CA ASP A 143 5.00 -9.81 27.52
C ASP A 143 5.08 -9.20 26.10
N SER A 144 4.30 -8.16 25.81
CA SER A 144 4.34 -7.53 24.49
C SER A 144 5.58 -6.63 24.40
N HIS A 145 6.56 -7.03 23.59
CA HIS A 145 7.73 -6.20 23.24
C HIS A 145 7.36 -5.07 22.27
N VAL A 146 6.34 -4.27 22.62
CA VAL A 146 5.94 -3.11 21.84
C VAL A 146 6.92 -1.99 22.14
N VAL A 147 7.83 -1.74 21.20
CA VAL A 147 8.70 -0.55 21.23
C VAL A 147 7.96 0.58 20.54
N VAL A 148 7.45 1.53 21.33
CA VAL A 148 6.96 2.81 20.80
C VAL A 148 8.14 3.78 20.84
N ASP A 149 8.69 4.09 19.66
CA ASP A 149 9.69 5.15 19.53
C ASP A 149 8.96 6.49 19.38
N GLU A 150 9.03 7.30 20.43
CA GLU A 150 8.43 8.64 20.49
C GLU A 150 9.40 9.75 20.05
N SER A 151 10.62 9.40 19.60
CA SER A 151 11.59 10.39 19.14
C SER A 151 11.34 10.78 17.68
N TRP A 152 10.49 11.80 17.50
CA TRP A 152 10.27 12.50 16.22
C TRP A 152 11.20 13.69 16.06
#